data_AF-A0A931SDM9-F1
#
_entry.id   AF-A0A931SDM9-F1
#
_cell.length_a   1.000
_cell.length_b   1.000
_cell.length_c   1.000
_cell.angle_alpha   90.00
_cell.angle_beta   90.00
_cell.angle_gamma   90.00
#
_symmetry.space_group_name_H-M   'P 1'
#
loop_
_entity.id
_entity.type
_entity.pdbx_description
1 polymer ?
#
loop_
_entity_poly.entity_id
_entity_poly.type
_entity_poly.pdbx_seq_one_letter_code
_entity_poly.pdbx_strand_id
1 'polypeptide(L)'
;MRRGARVKLRRSGNPGPATGKSERPLVGRFDLPECDWGGIGIFSNWPIFYIMEGMKSAGEAAVPSLVDGFSGRAALVLSSILLVFNSFALTNNWYRQMPLVDIPIHLIFGAVLALVFHSWRKKSGGRFHSLILVVLFTLAVGAFWELLEFLRDTYIAIPYGFRFAQLGGFDTAKDLLNNVIGGAAVSLLRIFGKR
;
A
#
# COMPACT_ATOMS: atom_id res chain seq x y z
N MET A 1 50.93 2.79 -12.84
CA MET A 1 51.54 2.96 -11.50
C MET A 1 51.49 4.43 -11.09
N ARG A 2 50.61 4.82 -10.17
CA ARG A 2 50.68 6.11 -9.46
C ARG A 2 50.42 5.86 -7.98
N ARG A 3 51.41 6.23 -7.16
CA ARG A 3 51.40 6.16 -5.69
C ARG A 3 50.95 7.50 -5.12
N GLY A 4 50.35 7.48 -3.92
CA GLY A 4 50.19 8.63 -3.02
C GLY A 4 48.76 9.18 -2.98
N ALA A 5 48.13 9.48 -1.84
CA ALA A 5 48.66 9.74 -0.50
C ALA A 5 47.69 9.21 0.57
N ARG A 6 48.25 8.61 1.62
CA ARG A 6 47.51 8.07 2.78
C ARG A 6 47.49 9.15 3.86
N VAL A 7 46.37 9.85 4.03
CA VAL A 7 46.18 10.84 5.10
C VAL A 7 45.96 10.10 6.42
N LYS A 8 46.93 10.22 7.33
CA LYS A 8 46.92 9.61 8.66
C LYS A 8 46.33 10.64 9.64
N LEU A 9 45.02 10.60 9.86
CA LEU A 9 44.37 11.44 10.87
C LEU A 9 44.72 10.93 12.27
N ARG A 10 45.60 11.67 12.94
CA ARG A 10 46.00 11.48 14.33
C ARG A 10 44.91 12.09 15.22
N ARG A 11 43.96 11.29 15.70
CA ARG A 11 43.06 11.72 16.79
C ARG A 11 43.85 11.74 18.10
N SER A 12 44.19 12.95 18.54
CA SER A 12 44.67 13.24 19.89
C SER A 12 43.60 12.81 20.89
N GLY A 13 43.89 11.75 21.63
CA GLY A 13 43.05 11.31 22.73
C GLY A 13 43.09 12.29 23.90
N ASN A 14 41.95 12.46 24.54
CA ASN A 14 41.88 12.89 25.91
C ASN A 14 41.29 11.72 26.70
N PRO A 15 42.08 10.94 27.46
CA PRO A 15 41.56 9.86 28.28
C PRO A 15 40.80 10.47 29.46
N GLY A 16 39.47 10.55 29.32
CA GLY A 16 38.59 10.86 30.44
C GLY A 16 38.64 9.76 31.50
N PRO A 17 38.35 10.09 32.77
CA PRO A 17 38.46 9.14 33.88
C PRO A 17 37.54 7.94 33.68
N ALA A 18 38.14 6.75 33.73
CA ALA A 18 37.45 5.47 33.74
C ALA A 18 36.61 5.35 35.02
N THR A 19 35.40 5.88 34.98
CA THR A 19 34.38 5.56 35.98
C THR A 19 33.76 4.23 35.58
N GLY A 20 34.29 3.16 36.17
CA GLY A 20 33.72 1.82 36.09
C GLY A 20 32.33 1.78 36.71
N LYS A 21 31.32 2.19 35.94
CA LYS A 21 29.94 1.78 36.16
C LYS A 21 29.67 0.71 35.14
N SER A 22 29.64 -0.54 35.61
CA SER A 22 29.05 -1.67 34.91
C SER A 22 27.60 -1.28 34.59
N GLU A 23 27.39 -0.72 33.40
CA GLU A 23 26.08 -0.57 32.81
C GLU A 23 25.58 -1.98 32.56
N ARG A 24 24.84 -2.52 33.55
CA ARG A 24 24.03 -3.70 33.31
C ARG A 24 23.14 -3.33 32.12
N PRO A 25 23.08 -4.15 31.06
CA PRO A 25 22.15 -3.88 29.98
C PRO A 25 20.79 -3.74 30.61
N LEU A 26 20.17 -2.57 30.45
CA LEU A 26 18.77 -2.33 30.74
C LEU A 26 17.96 -3.21 29.79
N VAL A 27 17.94 -4.51 30.05
CA VAL A 27 16.92 -5.41 29.57
C VAL A 27 15.69 -5.06 30.39
N GLY A 28 15.08 -3.93 30.05
CA GLY A 28 13.72 -3.64 30.47
C GLY A 28 12.88 -4.77 29.91
N ARG A 29 12.51 -5.74 30.77
CA ARG A 29 11.31 -6.53 30.52
C ARG A 29 10.19 -5.50 30.44
N PHE A 30 9.80 -5.16 29.22
CA PHE A 30 8.45 -4.68 28.98
C PHE A 30 7.57 -5.89 29.26
N ASP A 31 7.15 -6.02 30.52
CA ASP A 31 5.99 -6.83 30.87
C ASP A 31 4.81 -6.14 30.18
N LEU A 32 4.55 -6.53 28.92
CA LEU A 32 3.36 -6.11 28.23
C LEU A 32 2.20 -6.61 29.10
N PRO A 33 1.27 -5.72 29.51
CA PRO A 33 0.12 -6.14 30.29
C PRO A 33 -0.55 -7.30 29.56
N GLU A 34 -0.91 -8.37 30.28
CA GLU A 34 -1.73 -9.44 29.72
C GLU A 34 -2.94 -8.79 29.06
N CYS A 35 -2.93 -8.75 27.72
CA CYS A 35 -4.04 -8.27 26.95
C CYS A 35 -5.16 -9.28 27.16
N ASP A 36 -6.04 -8.97 28.11
CA ASP A 36 -7.34 -9.60 28.22
C ASP A 36 -8.10 -9.31 26.91
N TRP A 37 -8.11 -10.30 26.02
CA TRP A 37 -8.91 -10.28 24.78
C TRP A 37 -10.41 -10.40 25.06
N GLY A 38 -10.82 -10.29 26.33
CA GLY A 38 -12.20 -10.23 26.80
C GLY A 38 -12.95 -9.00 26.29
N GLY A 39 -13.46 -9.10 25.07
CA GLY A 39 -14.55 -8.23 24.61
C GLY A 39 -14.40 -7.79 23.16
N ILE A 40 -15.00 -8.57 22.26
CA ILE A 40 -15.32 -8.19 20.87
C ILE A 40 -16.42 -7.10 20.90
N GLY A 41 -16.14 -5.95 21.53
CA GLY A 41 -17.04 -4.81 21.69
C GLY A 41 -16.44 -3.48 21.24
N ILE A 42 -15.15 -3.44 20.89
CA ILE A 42 -14.44 -2.20 20.52
C ILE A 42 -14.69 -1.78 19.06
N PHE A 43 -15.25 -2.66 18.23
CA PHE A 43 -15.50 -2.36 16.82
C PHE A 43 -16.78 -1.55 16.56
N SER A 44 -17.76 -1.51 17.47
CA SER A 44 -19.09 -0.95 17.17
C SER A 44 -19.16 0.58 17.07
N ASN A 45 -18.13 1.33 17.50
CA ASN A 45 -18.12 2.79 17.51
C ASN A 45 -17.06 3.41 16.59
N TRP A 46 -16.47 2.64 15.68
CA TRP A 46 -15.43 3.16 14.80
C TRP A 46 -16.00 4.01 13.66
N PRO A 47 -15.36 5.15 13.31
CA PRO A 47 -15.72 5.95 12.13
C PRO A 47 -15.80 5.15 10.83
N ILE A 48 -15.10 4.01 10.77
CA ILE A 48 -15.14 3.09 9.64
C ILE A 48 -16.55 2.54 9.37
N PHE A 49 -17.38 2.36 10.40
CA PHE A 49 -18.77 1.95 10.23
C PHE A 49 -19.59 3.01 9.51
N TYR A 50 -19.43 4.30 9.85
CA TYR A 50 -20.11 5.39 9.15
C TYR A 50 -19.64 5.55 7.70
N ILE A 51 -18.35 5.31 7.43
CA ILE A 51 -17.80 5.26 6.07
C ILE A 51 -18.41 4.07 5.30
N MET A 52 -18.51 2.89 5.93
CA MET A 52 -19.11 1.71 5.30
C MET A 52 -20.62 1.87 5.05
N GLU A 53 -21.38 2.50 5.97
CA GLU A 53 -22.80 2.80 5.79
C GLU A 53 -23.04 3.81 4.65
N GLY A 54 -22.17 4.84 4.55
CA GLY A 54 -22.16 5.78 3.43
C GLY A 54 -21.80 5.11 2.09
N MET A 55 -20.86 4.16 2.10
CA MET A 55 -20.53 3.35 0.92
C MET A 55 -21.65 2.39 0.52
N LYS A 56 -22.44 1.90 1.50
CA LYS A 56 -23.59 1.01 1.26
C LYS A 56 -24.68 1.73 0.47
N SER A 57 -25.05 2.93 0.91
CA SER A 57 -26.05 3.77 0.23
C SER A 57 -25.60 4.25 -1.15
N ALA A 58 -24.31 4.54 -1.35
CA ALA A 58 -23.76 4.83 -2.68
C ALA A 58 -23.62 3.57 -3.56
N GLY A 59 -23.37 2.41 -2.95
CA GLY A 59 -23.16 1.13 -3.62
C GLY A 59 -24.44 0.53 -4.20
N GLU A 60 -25.57 0.62 -3.49
CA GLU A 60 -26.84 0.03 -3.94
C GLU A 60 -27.33 0.58 -5.28
N ALA A 61 -27.01 1.83 -5.61
CA ALA A 61 -27.34 2.43 -6.91
C ALA A 61 -26.32 2.13 -8.03
N ALA A 62 -25.05 1.83 -7.69
CA ALA A 62 -23.95 1.71 -8.64
C ALA A 62 -23.53 0.27 -8.95
N VAL A 63 -23.68 -0.64 -7.97
CA VAL A 63 -23.16 -2.02 -8.01
C VAL A 63 -23.77 -2.86 -9.14
N PRO A 64 -25.09 -2.84 -9.44
CA PRO A 64 -25.65 -3.71 -10.48
C PRO A 64 -24.95 -3.50 -11.84
N SER A 65 -24.79 -2.23 -12.24
CA SER A 65 -24.15 -1.86 -13.51
C SER A 65 -22.65 -2.24 -13.60
N LEU A 66 -21.99 -2.43 -12.45
CA LEU A 66 -20.58 -2.80 -12.38
C LEU A 66 -20.37 -4.31 -12.61
N VAL A 67 -21.37 -5.15 -12.33
CA VAL A 67 -21.27 -6.63 -12.39
C VAL A 67 -21.91 -7.21 -13.67
N ASP A 68 -22.63 -6.39 -14.43
CA ASP A 68 -23.39 -6.86 -15.60
C ASP A 68 -22.53 -7.18 -16.82
N GLY A 69 -21.27 -6.72 -16.85
CA GLY A 69 -20.30 -7.04 -17.91
C GLY A 69 -19.27 -8.09 -17.49
N PHE A 70 -18.85 -8.95 -18.42
CA PHE A 70 -17.73 -9.90 -18.23
C PHE A 70 -16.49 -9.21 -17.64
N SER A 71 -16.15 -8.00 -18.13
CA SER A 71 -15.02 -7.21 -17.63
C SER A 71 -15.18 -6.80 -16.16
N GLY A 72 -16.39 -6.51 -15.71
CA GLY A 72 -16.67 -6.08 -14.35
C GLY A 72 -16.56 -7.22 -13.34
N ARG A 73 -17.14 -8.39 -13.67
CA ARG A 73 -17.00 -9.62 -12.87
C ARG A 73 -15.54 -10.04 -12.77
N ALA A 74 -14.82 -10.04 -13.89
CA ALA A 74 -13.40 -10.37 -13.91
C ALA A 74 -12.59 -9.42 -13.03
N ALA A 75 -12.87 -8.11 -13.10
CA ALA A 75 -12.19 -7.14 -12.26
C ALA A 75 -12.48 -7.34 -10.77
N LEU A 76 -13.72 -7.63 -10.38
CA LEU A 76 -14.06 -7.93 -8.98
C LEU A 76 -13.36 -9.19 -8.46
N VAL A 77 -13.32 -10.24 -9.26
CA VAL A 77 -12.60 -11.48 -8.91
C VAL A 77 -11.11 -11.19 -8.76
N LEU A 78 -10.50 -10.47 -9.70
CA LEU A 78 -9.09 -10.09 -9.64
C LEU A 78 -8.78 -9.21 -8.43
N SER A 79 -9.61 -8.20 -8.14
CA SER A 79 -9.46 -7.36 -6.94
C SER A 79 -9.56 -8.18 -5.65
N SER A 80 -10.46 -9.17 -5.61
CA SER A 80 -10.59 -10.07 -4.45
C SER A 80 -9.34 -10.94 -4.27
N ILE A 81 -8.79 -11.47 -5.37
CA ILE A 81 -7.53 -12.23 -5.35
C ILE A 81 -6.38 -11.36 -4.85
N LEU A 82 -6.27 -10.12 -5.35
CA LEU A 82 -5.23 -9.17 -4.92
C LEU A 82 -5.35 -8.83 -3.44
N LEU A 83 -6.56 -8.64 -2.93
CA LEU A 83 -6.79 -8.37 -1.50
C LEU A 83 -6.36 -9.57 -0.61
N VAL A 84 -6.72 -10.79 -1.00
CA VAL A 84 -6.33 -12.01 -0.28
C VAL A 84 -4.81 -12.18 -0.34
N PHE A 85 -4.21 -12.00 -1.51
CA PHE A 85 -2.75 -12.06 -1.67
C PHE A 85 -2.05 -11.00 -0.81
N ASN A 86 -2.54 -9.75 -0.80
CA ASN A 86 -1.95 -8.68 0.02
C ASN A 86 -1.98 -9.04 1.51
N SER A 87 -3.11 -9.56 1.98
CA SER A 87 -3.26 -10.02 3.37
C SER A 87 -2.25 -11.14 3.70
N PHE A 88 -2.05 -12.08 2.77
CA PHE A 88 -1.05 -13.15 2.90
C PHE A 88 0.40 -12.62 2.85
N ALA A 89 0.70 -11.67 1.97
CA ALA A 89 2.02 -11.05 1.85
C ALA A 89 2.39 -10.25 3.10
N LEU A 90 1.44 -9.51 3.68
CA LEU A 90 1.62 -8.76 4.93
C LEU A 90 1.92 -9.68 6.12
N THR A 91 1.14 -10.76 6.27
CA THR A 91 1.34 -11.73 7.37
C THR A 91 2.71 -12.40 7.27
N ASN A 92 3.16 -12.74 6.06
CA ASN A 92 4.46 -13.36 5.82
C ASN A 92 5.64 -12.37 5.67
N ASN A 93 5.39 -11.05 5.78
CA ASN A 93 6.41 -10.01 5.62
C ASN A 93 7.15 -10.02 4.27
N TRP A 94 6.43 -10.40 3.21
CA TRP A 94 7.00 -10.51 1.87
C TRP A 94 7.46 -9.17 1.32
N TYR A 95 6.74 -8.07 1.61
CA TYR A 95 7.13 -6.75 1.12
C TYR A 95 8.52 -6.29 1.60
N ARG A 96 8.94 -6.72 2.79
CA ARG A 96 10.28 -6.41 3.30
C ARG A 96 11.35 -7.38 2.82
N GLN A 97 11.00 -8.65 2.65
CA GLN A 97 11.96 -9.69 2.28
C GLN A 97 12.17 -9.79 0.76
N MET A 98 11.14 -9.46 0.00
CA MET A 98 11.05 -9.66 -1.44
C MET A 98 10.41 -8.41 -2.08
N PRO A 99 11.16 -7.30 -2.24
CA PRO A 99 10.66 -6.08 -2.89
C PRO A 99 10.15 -6.32 -4.32
N LEU A 100 10.58 -7.41 -4.95
CA LEU A 100 10.10 -7.87 -6.26
C LEU A 100 8.64 -8.30 -6.26
N VAL A 101 7.99 -8.53 -5.11
CA VAL A 101 6.56 -8.86 -5.02
C VAL A 101 5.70 -7.60 -5.12
N ASP A 102 6.21 -6.49 -4.61
CA ASP A 102 5.51 -5.23 -4.45
C ASP A 102 5.27 -4.53 -5.80
N ILE A 103 6.32 -4.42 -6.61
CA ILE A 103 6.22 -3.76 -7.92
C ILE A 103 5.18 -4.44 -8.84
N PRO A 104 5.20 -5.77 -9.05
CA PRO A 104 4.21 -6.43 -9.88
C PRO A 104 2.80 -6.30 -9.35
N ILE A 105 2.59 -6.33 -8.03
CA ILE A 105 1.23 -6.24 -7.49
C ILE A 105 0.62 -4.86 -7.75
N HIS A 106 1.40 -3.78 -7.60
CA HIS A 106 0.96 -2.44 -7.93
C HIS A 106 0.70 -2.24 -9.44
N LEU A 107 1.55 -2.81 -10.29
CA LEU A 107 1.30 -2.80 -11.74
C LEU A 107 0.00 -3.55 -12.10
N ILE A 108 -0.24 -4.73 -11.53
CA ILE A 108 -1.46 -5.51 -11.76
C ILE A 108 -2.69 -4.78 -11.20
N PHE A 109 -2.57 -4.19 -10.01
CA PHE A 109 -3.65 -3.41 -9.40
C PHE A 109 -4.05 -2.22 -10.29
N GLY A 110 -3.08 -1.44 -10.75
CA GLY A 110 -3.30 -0.37 -11.72
C GLY A 110 -3.99 -0.84 -13.01
N ALA A 111 -3.55 -1.98 -13.54
CA ALA A 111 -4.15 -2.61 -14.72
C ALA A 111 -5.61 -3.00 -14.50
N VAL A 112 -5.93 -3.62 -13.36
CA VAL A 112 -7.31 -3.98 -12.97
C VAL A 112 -8.18 -2.73 -12.84
N LEU A 113 -7.68 -1.67 -12.19
CA LEU A 113 -8.40 -0.40 -12.05
C LEU A 113 -8.72 0.24 -13.41
N ALA A 114 -7.80 0.18 -14.37
CA ALA A 114 -8.09 0.65 -15.73
C ALA A 114 -9.19 -0.19 -16.41
N LEU A 115 -9.20 -1.51 -16.23
CA LEU A 115 -10.28 -2.37 -16.74
C LEU A 115 -11.63 -2.01 -16.12
N VAL A 116 -11.68 -1.80 -14.80
CA VAL A 116 -12.89 -1.32 -14.09
C VAL A 116 -13.34 0.00 -14.69
N PHE A 117 -12.44 0.97 -14.79
CA PHE A 117 -12.74 2.30 -15.32
C PHE A 117 -13.33 2.24 -16.74
N HIS A 118 -12.71 1.45 -17.63
CA HIS A 118 -13.20 1.27 -19.01
C HIS A 118 -14.49 0.48 -19.11
N SER A 119 -14.85 -0.30 -18.09
CA SER A 119 -16.12 -1.03 -18.02
C SER A 119 -17.26 -0.13 -17.55
N TRP A 120 -16.98 0.79 -16.62
CA TRP A 120 -17.95 1.75 -16.07
C TRP A 120 -18.19 2.94 -17.01
N ARG A 121 -17.14 3.42 -17.69
CA ARG A 121 -17.21 4.61 -18.53
C ARG A 121 -17.95 4.34 -19.84
N LYS A 122 -19.10 5.01 -20.03
CA LYS A 122 -19.76 5.12 -21.35
C LYS A 122 -18.82 5.81 -22.34
N LYS A 123 -18.79 5.35 -23.61
CA LYS A 123 -17.94 5.92 -24.66
C LYS A 123 -18.22 7.43 -24.83
N SER A 124 -17.43 8.27 -24.19
CA SER A 124 -17.49 9.73 -24.35
C SER A 124 -16.07 10.28 -24.47
N GLY A 125 -15.87 11.29 -25.32
CA GLY A 125 -14.59 11.97 -25.50
C GLY A 125 -13.52 11.22 -26.30
N GLY A 126 -12.40 11.91 -26.53
CA GLY A 126 -11.27 11.41 -27.32
C GLY A 126 -10.39 10.38 -26.59
N ARG A 127 -9.55 9.69 -27.36
CA ARG A 127 -8.59 8.68 -26.85
C ARG A 127 -7.67 9.24 -25.76
N PHE A 128 -7.12 10.43 -25.98
CA PHE A 128 -6.21 11.09 -25.04
C PHE A 128 -6.93 11.48 -23.73
N HIS A 129 -8.15 12.00 -23.83
CA HIS A 129 -8.97 12.31 -22.66
C HIS A 129 -9.26 11.06 -21.82
N SER A 130 -9.50 9.91 -22.46
CA SER A 130 -9.66 8.64 -21.74
C SER A 130 -8.41 8.23 -20.97
N LEU A 131 -7.22 8.45 -21.55
CA LEU A 131 -5.95 8.10 -20.89
C LEU A 131 -5.73 8.97 -19.65
N ILE A 132 -5.93 10.28 -19.75
CA ILE A 132 -5.83 11.21 -18.61
C ILE A 132 -6.75 10.77 -17.48
N LEU A 133 -8.02 10.47 -17.80
CA LEU A 133 -8.98 10.05 -16.77
C LEU A 133 -8.59 8.73 -16.10
N VAL A 134 -8.00 7.78 -16.83
CA VAL A 134 -7.49 6.55 -16.23
C VAL A 134 -6.34 6.86 -15.29
N VAL A 135 -5.37 7.68 -15.70
CA VAL A 135 -4.24 8.08 -14.85
C VAL A 135 -4.73 8.72 -13.55
N LEU A 136 -5.66 9.67 -13.64
CA LEU A 136 -6.24 10.33 -12.48
C LEU A 136 -7.00 9.34 -11.59
N PHE A 137 -7.77 8.43 -12.19
CA PHE A 137 -8.53 7.41 -11.47
C PHE A 137 -7.59 6.43 -10.73
N THR A 138 -6.56 5.90 -11.40
CA THR A 138 -5.59 4.99 -10.77
C THR A 138 -4.79 5.68 -9.67
N LEU A 139 -4.44 6.96 -9.86
CA LEU A 139 -3.74 7.74 -8.85
C LEU A 139 -4.62 7.97 -7.62
N ALA A 140 -5.89 8.34 -7.81
CA ALA A 140 -6.82 8.58 -6.71
C ALA A 140 -7.11 7.31 -5.91
N VAL A 141 -7.41 6.19 -6.57
CA VAL A 141 -7.67 4.91 -5.89
C VAL A 141 -6.40 4.35 -5.25
N GLY A 142 -5.25 4.48 -5.92
CA GLY A 142 -3.95 4.12 -5.33
C GLY A 142 -3.65 4.93 -4.08
N ALA A 143 -3.83 6.25 -4.11
CA ALA A 143 -3.59 7.11 -2.94
C ALA A 143 -4.53 6.79 -1.78
N PHE A 144 -5.78 6.43 -2.09
CA PHE A 144 -6.71 5.93 -1.09
C PHE A 144 -6.23 4.62 -0.45
N TRP A 145 -5.68 3.69 -1.24
CA TRP A 145 -5.11 2.45 -0.73
C TRP A 145 -3.95 2.68 0.24
N GLU A 146 -2.98 3.51 -0.16
CA GLU A 146 -1.84 3.91 0.67
C GLU A 146 -2.29 4.57 1.99
N LEU A 147 -3.33 5.41 1.92
CA LEU A 147 -3.93 6.00 3.13
C LEU A 147 -4.49 4.91 4.06
N LEU A 148 -5.15 3.87 3.53
CA LEU A 148 -5.65 2.77 4.34
C LEU A 148 -4.50 2.00 5.02
N GLU A 149 -3.38 1.80 4.33
CA GLU A 149 -2.19 1.17 4.93
C GLU A 149 -1.61 2.03 6.06
N PHE A 150 -1.47 3.33 5.84
CA PHE A 150 -1.07 4.28 6.88
C PHE A 150 -1.98 4.24 8.11
N LEU A 151 -3.31 4.26 7.90
CA LEU A 151 -4.29 4.20 8.97
C LEU A 151 -4.22 2.87 9.72
N ARG A 152 -4.11 1.75 8.98
CA ARG A 152 -3.95 0.41 9.56
C ARG A 152 -2.68 0.33 10.40
N ASP A 153 -1.59 0.92 9.95
CA ASP A 153 -0.35 0.93 10.72
C ASP A 153 -0.47 1.77 11.99
N THR A 154 -1.08 2.94 11.88
CA THR A 154 -1.25 3.89 12.99
C THR A 154 -2.17 3.34 14.08
N TYR A 155 -3.32 2.79 13.70
CA TYR A 155 -4.38 2.44 14.64
C TYR A 155 -4.40 0.96 15.03
N ILE A 156 -3.76 0.08 14.25
CA ILE A 156 -3.79 -1.36 14.47
C ILE A 156 -2.37 -1.92 14.62
N ALA A 157 -1.45 -1.61 13.70
CA ALA A 157 -0.15 -2.29 13.75
C ALA A 157 0.74 -1.83 14.90
N ILE A 158 0.91 -0.52 15.07
CA ILE A 158 1.72 0.05 16.15
C ILE A 158 1.18 -0.34 17.53
N PRO A 159 -0.13 -0.17 17.85
CA PRO A 159 -0.62 -0.42 19.21
C PRO A 159 -0.62 -1.90 19.61
N TYR A 160 -0.82 -2.80 18.65
CA TYR A 160 -0.95 -4.24 18.91
C TYR A 160 0.30 -5.04 18.50
N GLY A 161 1.39 -4.36 18.12
CA GLY A 161 2.65 -5.01 17.75
C GLY A 161 2.59 -5.82 16.44
N PHE A 162 1.65 -5.53 15.54
CA PHE A 162 1.68 -6.13 14.21
C PHE A 162 2.74 -5.48 13.31
N ARG A 163 3.14 -6.19 12.26
CA ARG A 163 4.09 -5.69 11.25
C ARG A 163 3.48 -4.54 10.45
N PHE A 164 4.22 -3.47 10.22
CA PHE A 164 3.76 -2.33 9.40
C PHE A 164 3.67 -2.69 7.91
N ALA A 165 2.59 -2.25 7.28
CA ALA A 165 2.36 -2.33 5.85
C ALA A 165 3.15 -1.26 5.10
N GLN A 166 3.07 0.00 5.56
CA GLN A 166 3.71 1.13 4.92
C GLN A 166 5.22 1.16 5.19
N LEU A 167 6.03 1.29 4.13
CA LEU A 167 7.49 1.39 4.21
C LEU A 167 8.03 2.82 4.05
N GLY A 168 7.13 3.82 4.07
CA GLY A 168 7.45 5.25 4.08
C GLY A 168 7.08 5.96 2.79
N GLY A 169 7.17 7.30 2.78
CA GLY A 169 6.64 8.12 1.67
C GLY A 169 7.30 7.91 0.31
N PHE A 170 8.58 7.49 0.27
CA PHE A 170 9.23 7.13 -0.99
C PHE A 170 8.69 5.83 -1.58
N ASP A 171 8.29 4.89 -0.73
CA ASP A 171 7.67 3.63 -1.13
C ASP A 171 6.31 3.91 -1.77
N THR A 172 5.43 4.58 -1.01
CA THR A 172 4.13 5.10 -1.45
C THR A 172 4.22 5.82 -2.80
N ALA A 173 5.21 6.69 -3.01
CA ALA A 173 5.37 7.38 -4.29
C ALA A 173 5.67 6.42 -5.46
N LYS A 174 6.49 5.38 -5.23
CA LYS A 174 6.75 4.32 -6.23
C LYS A 174 5.49 3.52 -6.49
N ASP A 175 4.70 3.22 -5.47
CA ASP A 175 3.52 2.36 -5.58
C ASP A 175 2.40 3.06 -6.35
N LEU A 176 2.22 4.35 -6.09
CA LEU A 176 1.36 5.22 -6.90
C LEU A 176 1.83 5.29 -8.36
N LEU A 177 3.14 5.44 -8.60
CA LEU A 177 3.68 5.46 -9.94
C LEU A 177 3.46 4.12 -10.66
N ASN A 178 3.67 2.99 -9.98
CA ASN A 178 3.44 1.65 -10.51
C ASN A 178 1.97 1.42 -10.84
N ASN A 179 1.05 1.85 -9.98
CA ASN A 179 -0.40 1.82 -10.25
C ASN A 179 -0.73 2.60 -11.54
N VAL A 180 -0.16 3.81 -11.71
CA VAL A 180 -0.35 4.63 -12.91
C VAL A 180 0.22 3.95 -14.16
N ILE A 181 1.42 3.38 -14.08
CA ILE A 181 2.06 2.66 -15.21
C ILE A 181 1.20 1.48 -15.65
N GLY A 182 0.72 0.66 -14.72
CA GLY A 182 -0.14 -0.48 -15.00
C GLY A 182 -1.45 -0.07 -15.69
N GLY A 183 -2.12 0.96 -15.17
CA GLY A 183 -3.37 1.45 -15.75
C GLY A 183 -3.19 2.13 -17.12
N ALA A 184 -2.11 2.89 -17.28
CA ALA A 184 -1.74 3.50 -18.55
C ALA A 184 -1.44 2.43 -19.61
N ALA A 185 -0.70 1.36 -19.28
CA ALA A 185 -0.37 0.28 -20.21
C ALA A 185 -1.64 -0.38 -20.78
N VAL A 186 -2.60 -0.79 -19.92
CA VAL A 186 -3.89 -1.35 -20.36
C VAL A 186 -4.67 -0.38 -21.25
N SER A 187 -4.68 0.90 -20.88
CA SER A 187 -5.39 1.93 -21.63
C SER A 187 -4.80 2.15 -23.02
N LEU A 188 -3.47 2.20 -23.13
CA LEU A 188 -2.77 2.32 -24.40
C LEU A 188 -3.04 1.10 -25.28
N LEU A 189 -2.95 -0.12 -24.75
CA LEU A 189 -3.29 -1.35 -25.47
C LEU A 189 -4.72 -1.31 -26.01
N ARG A 190 -5.70 -0.86 -25.20
CA ARG A 190 -7.09 -0.74 -25.63
C ARG A 190 -7.29 0.35 -26.70
N ILE A 191 -6.55 1.45 -26.62
CA ILE A 191 -6.62 2.57 -27.57
C ILE A 191 -6.03 2.17 -28.94
N PHE A 192 -4.88 1.49 -28.95
CA PHE A 192 -4.14 1.17 -30.17
C PHE A 192 -4.45 -0.23 -30.75
N GLY A 193 -4.96 -1.15 -29.93
CA GLY A 193 -5.27 -2.53 -30.33
C GLY A 193 -6.61 -2.72 -31.05
N LYS A 194 -7.51 -1.72 -31.03
CA LYS A 194 -8.78 -1.74 -31.77
C LYS A 194 -8.61 -1.32 -33.24
N ARG A 195 -7.65 -1.92 -33.95
CA ARG A 195 -7.58 -1.80 -35.42
C ARG A 195 -8.62 -2.69 -36.05
#